data_AF-A0A1B7V8T6-F1
#
_entry.id   AF-A0A1B7V8T6-F1
#
_cell.length_a   1.000
_cell.length_b   1.000
_cell.length_c   1.000
_cell.angle_alpha   90.00
_cell.angle_beta   90.00
_cell.angle_gamma   90.00
#
_symmetry.space_group_name_H-M   'P 1'
#
loop_
_entity.id
_entity.type
_entity.pdbx_description
1 polymer ?
#
loop_
_entity_poly.entity_id
_entity_poly.type
_entity_poly.pdbx_seq_one_letter_code
_entity_poly.pdbx_strand_id
1 'polypeptide(L)'
;MQKRCERNRKRSQRRAIHCPIHGCYIDSVSQKHGLFAEQAGQLQERGIPRREAMILVANKTTVSLTGEWLEAFWCEECQETKWYHVHKHGSKYEISLAPAELWQQATGVIHPHRNPSVGEFTYRQSRMLGGNSVKDFWVMN
;
A
#
# COMPACT_ATOMS: atom_id res chain seq x y z
N MET A 1 32.34 22.37 6.01
CA MET A 1 31.51 21.40 5.26
C MET A 1 30.89 20.43 6.25
N GLN A 2 29.63 20.66 6.63
CA GLN A 2 28.98 19.94 7.73
C GLN A 2 28.71 18.48 7.33
N LYS A 3 29.29 17.55 8.11
CA LYS A 3 29.12 16.11 8.01
C LYS A 3 27.62 15.79 7.98
N ARG A 4 27.14 15.30 6.83
CA ARG A 4 25.75 14.87 6.62
C ARG A 4 25.47 13.77 7.64
N CYS A 5 24.59 14.05 8.58
CA CYS A 5 24.23 13.17 9.68
C CYS A 5 24.06 11.73 9.18
N GLU A 6 24.99 10.85 9.58
CA GLU A 6 24.77 9.42 9.71
C GLU A 6 23.72 9.24 10.80
N ARG A 7 22.47 9.60 10.48
CA ARG A 7 21.33 9.21 11.28
C ARG A 7 21.37 7.70 11.26
N ASN A 8 21.79 7.15 12.38
CA ASN A 8 21.63 5.79 12.81
C ASN A 8 20.16 5.41 12.60
N ARG A 9 19.79 5.10 11.35
CA ARG A 9 18.58 4.38 11.03
C ARG A 9 18.85 3.06 11.72
N LYS A 10 18.24 2.87 12.89
CA LYS A 10 17.88 1.55 13.39
C LYS A 10 17.09 0.89 12.26
N ARG A 11 17.83 0.39 11.27
CA ARG A 11 17.29 -0.24 10.08
C ARG A 11 16.71 -1.51 10.67
N SER A 12 15.39 -1.51 10.81
CA SER A 12 14.66 -2.71 11.18
C SER A 12 15.23 -3.84 10.34
N GLN A 13 15.64 -4.92 11.02
CA GLN A 13 16.26 -6.10 10.45
C GLN A 13 15.65 -6.37 9.07
N ARG A 14 16.49 -6.42 8.03
CA ARG A 14 16.03 -6.59 6.64
C ARG A 14 15.07 -7.76 6.60
N ARG A 15 13.82 -7.50 6.22
CA ARG A 15 12.82 -8.54 6.04
C ARG A 15 13.32 -9.41 4.89
N ALA A 16 13.37 -10.72 5.10
CA ALA A 16 13.78 -11.65 4.06
C ALA A 16 12.65 -11.78 3.03
N ILE A 17 12.52 -10.77 2.18
CA ILE A 17 11.56 -10.73 1.07
C ILE A 17 12.37 -10.88 -0.21
N HIS A 18 11.96 -11.84 -1.02
CA HIS A 18 12.68 -12.27 -2.23
C HIS A 18 11.84 -12.01 -3.47
N CYS A 19 12.48 -11.70 -4.59
CA CYS A 19 11.82 -11.59 -5.88
C CYS A 19 11.22 -12.96 -6.27
N PRO A 20 9.95 -13.05 -6.70
CA PRO A 20 9.36 -14.33 -7.10
C PRO A 20 9.93 -14.86 -8.43
N ILE A 21 10.61 -14.02 -9.22
CA ILE A 21 11.18 -14.38 -10.52
C ILE A 21 12.63 -14.85 -10.35
N HIS A 22 13.44 -14.08 -9.64
CA HIS A 22 14.89 -14.28 -9.54
C HIS A 22 15.37 -14.85 -8.20
N GLY A 23 14.52 -14.85 -7.16
CA GLY A 23 14.91 -15.27 -5.80
C GLY A 23 15.87 -14.30 -5.09
N CYS A 24 16.33 -13.25 -5.76
CA CYS A 24 17.18 -12.21 -5.17
C CYS A 24 16.43 -11.42 -4.09
N TYR A 25 17.17 -10.78 -3.18
CA TYR A 25 16.55 -9.85 -2.23
C TYR A 25 15.98 -8.64 -2.96
N ILE A 26 14.82 -8.17 -2.51
CA ILE A 26 14.19 -6.96 -3.02
C ILE A 26 14.11 -5.90 -1.92
N ASP A 27 14.37 -4.65 -2.28
CA ASP A 27 14.34 -3.54 -1.34
C ASP A 27 12.98 -2.85 -1.38
N SER A 28 12.42 -2.58 -0.19
CA SER A 28 11.19 -1.79 -0.06
C SER A 28 11.46 -0.34 -0.43
N VAL A 29 10.64 0.19 -1.34
CA VAL A 29 10.75 1.56 -1.86
C VAL A 29 9.49 2.40 -1.60
N SER A 30 8.44 1.84 -0.99
CA SER A 30 7.23 2.57 -0.58
C SER A 30 6.94 2.47 0.92
N GLN A 31 5.94 3.23 1.35
CA GLN A 31 5.30 3.01 2.65
C GLN A 31 4.43 1.76 2.60
N LYS A 32 4.06 1.24 3.77
CA LYS A 32 3.15 0.09 3.90
C LYS A 32 1.72 0.60 3.87
N HIS A 33 0.92 0.03 2.99
CA HIS A 33 -0.47 0.39 2.87
C HIS A 33 -1.34 -0.74 3.34
N GLY A 34 -1.88 -0.60 4.56
CA GLY A 34 -2.76 -1.59 5.16
C GLY A 34 -3.98 -1.84 4.27
N LEU A 35 -4.39 -3.09 4.19
CA LEU A 35 -5.61 -3.50 3.52
C LEU A 35 -6.79 -3.49 4.50
N PHE A 36 -7.97 -3.22 3.96
CA PHE A 36 -9.22 -3.16 4.70
C PHE A 36 -10.27 -3.99 3.97
N ALA A 37 -11.07 -4.71 4.75
CA ALA A 37 -12.25 -5.40 4.23
C ALA A 37 -13.50 -4.57 4.53
N GLU A 38 -14.28 -4.32 3.49
CA GLU A 38 -15.59 -3.66 3.57
C GLU A 38 -16.73 -4.68 3.56
N GLN A 39 -16.47 -5.87 3.01
CA GLN A 39 -17.49 -6.91 2.85
C GLN A 39 -17.21 -8.12 3.73
N ALA A 40 -18.27 -8.72 4.25
CA ALA A 40 -18.16 -9.94 5.06
C ALA A 40 -17.63 -11.13 4.24
N GLY A 41 -17.79 -11.12 2.91
CA GLY A 41 -17.20 -12.12 2.01
C GLY A 41 -15.67 -12.11 2.04
N GLN A 42 -15.07 -10.91 1.97
CA GLN A 42 -13.61 -10.71 1.99
C GLN A 42 -12.97 -11.17 3.31
N LEU A 43 -13.73 -11.09 4.41
CA LEU A 43 -13.33 -11.63 5.71
C LEU A 43 -13.46 -13.16 5.77
N GLN A 44 -14.51 -13.73 5.15
CA GLN A 44 -14.73 -15.18 5.07
C GLN A 44 -13.63 -15.90 4.27
N GLU A 45 -13.19 -15.32 3.15
CA GLU A 45 -12.08 -15.85 2.35
C GLU A 45 -10.77 -15.94 3.15
N ARG A 46 -10.65 -15.11 4.19
CA ARG A 46 -9.50 -15.08 5.11
C ARG A 46 -9.69 -15.94 6.35
N GLY A 47 -10.73 -16.77 6.37
CA GLY A 47 -10.99 -17.74 7.44
C GLY A 47 -11.78 -17.19 8.63
N ILE A 48 -12.32 -15.97 8.56
CA ILE A 48 -13.20 -15.45 9.62
C ILE A 48 -14.59 -16.07 9.46
N PRO A 49 -15.17 -16.66 10.52
CA PRO A 49 -16.47 -17.30 10.42
C PRO A 49 -17.54 -16.27 10.04
N ARG A 50 -18.44 -16.66 9.14
CA ARG A 50 -19.46 -15.78 8.52
C ARG A 50 -20.20 -14.89 9.52
N ARG A 51 -20.59 -15.43 10.68
CA ARG A 51 -21.34 -14.68 11.69
C ARG A 51 -20.50 -13.55 12.28
N GLU A 52 -19.23 -13.81 12.57
CA GLU A 52 -18.29 -12.83 13.10
C GLU A 52 -17.91 -11.80 12.04
N ALA A 53 -17.70 -12.23 10.80
CA ALA A 53 -17.48 -11.34 9.67
C ALA A 53 -18.64 -10.35 9.46
N MET A 54 -19.88 -10.83 9.52
CA MET A 54 -21.07 -9.96 9.40
C MET A 54 -21.18 -8.96 10.56
N ILE A 55 -20.91 -9.40 11.80
CA ILE A 55 -20.93 -8.51 12.97
C ILE A 55 -19.84 -7.45 12.88
N LEU A 56 -18.64 -7.82 12.43
CA LEU A 56 -17.52 -6.88 12.29
C LEU A 56 -17.80 -5.82 11.23
N VAL A 57 -18.34 -6.21 10.07
CA VAL A 57 -18.73 -5.27 9.01
C VAL A 57 -19.88 -4.37 9.47
N ALA A 58 -20.91 -4.94 10.11
CA ALA A 58 -22.05 -4.17 10.60
C ALA A 58 -21.66 -3.13 11.66
N ASN A 59 -20.66 -3.41 12.50
CA ASN A 59 -20.25 -2.51 13.58
C ASN A 59 -19.17 -1.50 13.20
N LYS A 60 -18.27 -1.84 12.26
CA LYS A 60 -17.09 -1.02 11.96
C LYS A 60 -17.06 -0.44 10.55
N THR A 61 -17.96 -0.84 9.66
CA THR A 61 -18.04 -0.46 8.23
C THR A 61 -16.80 -0.84 7.41
N THR A 62 -15.59 -0.66 7.94
CA THR A 62 -14.29 -1.09 7.39
C THR A 62 -13.49 -1.79 8.49
N VAL A 63 -13.00 -2.98 8.18
CA VAL A 63 -12.20 -3.80 9.11
C VAL A 63 -10.77 -3.84 8.61
N SER A 64 -9.82 -3.38 9.41
CA SER A 64 -8.39 -3.46 9.07
C SER A 64 -7.91 -4.91 9.09
N LEU A 65 -7.24 -5.32 8.02
CA LEU A 65 -6.65 -6.64 7.90
C LEU A 65 -5.25 -6.61 8.52
N THR A 66 -5.10 -7.31 9.65
CA THR A 66 -3.84 -7.34 10.39
C THR A 66 -2.86 -8.31 9.74
N GLY A 67 -1.66 -7.82 9.40
CA GLY A 67 -0.62 -8.64 8.79
C GLY A 67 -0.64 -8.68 7.26
N GLU A 68 -1.59 -8.00 6.62
CA GLU A 68 -1.68 -7.84 5.17
C GLU A 68 -1.49 -6.38 4.78
N TRP A 69 -0.67 -6.11 3.76
CA TRP A 69 -0.52 -4.76 3.20
C TRP A 69 0.02 -4.78 1.78
N LEU A 70 -0.17 -3.67 1.05
CA LEU A 70 0.51 -3.42 -0.22
C LEU A 70 1.81 -2.65 0.02
N GLU A 71 2.87 -3.07 -0.66
CA GLU A 71 4.19 -2.42 -0.62
C GLU A 71 4.88 -2.56 -1.98
N ALA A 72 5.54 -1.49 -2.42
CA ALA A 72 6.33 -1.46 -3.63
C ALA A 72 7.77 -1.89 -3.32
N PHE A 73 8.28 -2.81 -4.14
CA PHE A 73 9.63 -3.32 -4.02
C PHE A 73 10.41 -3.11 -5.32
N TRP A 74 11.67 -2.71 -5.17
CA TRP A 74 12.63 -2.66 -6.25
C TRP A 74 13.43 -3.96 -6.30
N CYS A 75 13.55 -4.52 -7.50
CA CYS A 75 14.39 -5.66 -7.77
C CYS A 75 15.59 -5.24 -8.63
N GLU A 76 16.80 -5.56 -8.19
CA GLU A 76 18.03 -5.22 -8.93
C GLU A 76 18.15 -6.01 -10.24
N GLU A 77 17.73 -7.28 -10.26
CA GLU A 77 17.79 -8.12 -11.47
C GLU A 77 16.69 -7.76 -12.47
N CYS A 78 15.47 -7.46 -12.01
CA CYS A 78 14.40 -7.01 -12.89
C CYS A 78 14.57 -5.56 -13.36
N GLN A 79 15.36 -4.75 -12.64
CA GLN A 79 15.50 -3.30 -12.83
C GLN A 79 14.16 -2.55 -12.87
N GLU A 80 13.18 -3.00 -12.09
CA GLU A 80 11.85 -2.39 -12.06
C GLU A 80 11.28 -2.33 -10.64
N THR A 81 10.40 -1.37 -10.41
CA THR A 81 9.58 -1.31 -9.19
C THR A 81 8.26 -2.03 -9.45
N LYS A 82 7.96 -3.05 -8.65
CA LYS A 82 6.69 -3.77 -8.69
C LYS A 82 5.97 -3.68 -7.35
N TRP A 83 4.65 -3.68 -7.41
CA TRP A 83 3.81 -3.69 -6.23
C TRP A 83 3.41 -5.12 -5.87
N TYR A 84 3.59 -5.44 -4.61
CA TYR A 84 3.29 -6.75 -4.07
C TYR A 84 2.32 -6.62 -2.90
N HIS A 85 1.42 -7.57 -2.83
CA HIS A 85 0.66 -7.86 -1.63
C HIS A 85 1.53 -8.68 -0.71
N VAL A 86 1.81 -8.15 0.47
CA VAL A 86 2.63 -8.79 1.49
C VAL A 86 1.72 -9.33 2.57
N HIS A 87 1.83 -10.63 2.83
CA HIS A 87 1.14 -11.31 3.90
C HIS A 87 2.15 -11.82 4.93
N LYS A 88 1.97 -11.42 6.19
CA LYS A 88 2.85 -11.77 7.29
C LYS A 88 2.23 -12.84 8.17
N HIS A 89 2.74 -14.06 8.05
CA HIS A 89 2.43 -15.17 8.94
C HIS A 89 3.54 -15.35 9.99
N GLY A 90 3.35 -14.76 11.16
CA GLY A 90 4.31 -14.86 12.28
C GLY A 90 5.67 -14.23 11.93
N SER A 91 6.67 -15.05 11.63
CA SER A 91 8.02 -14.63 11.22
C SER A 91 8.26 -14.70 9.70
N LYS A 92 7.34 -15.32 8.94
CA LYS A 92 7.46 -15.47 7.48
C LYS A 92 6.72 -14.35 6.75
N TYR A 93 7.28 -13.94 5.62
CA TYR A 93 6.68 -12.96 4.71
C TYR A 93 6.41 -13.66 3.39
N GLU A 94 5.15 -13.73 3.03
CA GLU A 94 4.70 -14.20 1.72
C GLU A 94 4.37 -12.98 0.87
N ILE A 95 4.74 -13.03 -0.41
CA ILE A 95 4.43 -11.97 -1.34
C ILE A 95 3.72 -12.54 -2.57
N SER A 96 2.70 -11.84 -3.02
CA SER A 96 2.01 -12.10 -4.29
C SER A 96 1.92 -10.82 -5.10
N LEU A 97 1.84 -10.92 -6.42
CA LEU A 97 1.57 -9.75 -7.26
C LEU A 97 0.24 -9.12 -6.84
N ALA A 98 0.21 -7.80 -6.68
CA ALA A 98 -0.98 -7.07 -6.24
C ALA A 98 -2.00 -6.95 -7.39
N PRO A 99 -3.11 -7.72 -7.38
CA PRO A 99 -4.18 -7.59 -8.37
C PRO A 99 -4.88 -6.25 -8.20
N ALA A 100 -5.45 -5.70 -9.27
CA ALA A 100 -6.12 -4.39 -9.27
C ALA A 100 -7.22 -4.27 -8.19
N GLU A 101 -7.91 -5.36 -7.86
CA GLU A 101 -8.97 -5.39 -6.85
C GLU A 101 -8.46 -5.10 -5.43
N LEU A 102 -7.25 -5.55 -5.09
CA LEU A 102 -6.65 -5.26 -3.76
C LEU A 102 -6.35 -3.78 -3.56
N TRP A 103 -6.20 -3.01 -4.64
CA TRP A 103 -5.95 -1.57 -4.54
C TRP A 103 -7.17 -0.79 -4.07
N GLN A 104 -8.37 -1.29 -4.35
CA GLN A 104 -9.61 -0.68 -3.86
C GLN A 104 -9.72 -0.81 -2.33
N GLN A 105 -9.11 -1.86 -1.77
CA GLN A 105 -9.08 -2.17 -0.34
C GLN A 105 -7.94 -1.47 0.41
N ALA A 106 -6.99 -0.83 -0.29
CA ALA A 106 -5.79 -0.25 0.32
C ALA A 106 -5.98 1.23 0.66
N THR A 107 -5.67 1.63 1.90
CA THR A 107 -5.80 3.05 2.29
C THR A 107 -4.65 3.89 1.76
N GLY A 108 -5.00 5.02 1.13
CA GLY A 108 -4.03 6.04 0.71
C GLY A 108 -3.14 5.63 -0.46
N VAL A 109 -3.57 4.62 -1.25
CA VAL A 109 -2.82 4.18 -2.43
C VAL A 109 -3.57 4.56 -3.69
N ILE A 110 -2.91 5.37 -4.54
CA ILE A 110 -3.35 5.56 -5.91
C ILE A 110 -2.74 4.43 -6.71
N HIS A 111 -3.58 3.64 -7.39
CA HIS A 111 -3.14 2.60 -8.31
C HIS A 111 -2.09 3.19 -9.29
N PRO A 112 -0.94 2.53 -9.53
CA PRO A 112 0.15 3.05 -10.36
C PRO A 112 -0.32 3.29 -11.79
N HIS A 113 -1.30 2.52 -12.25
CA HIS A 113 -2.11 2.89 -13.40
C HIS A 113 -3.16 3.92 -12.97
N ARG A 114 -2.95 5.16 -13.42
CA ARG A 114 -3.81 6.32 -13.19
C ARG A 114 -5.29 5.93 -13.38
N ASN A 115 -6.16 6.30 -12.44
CA ASN A 115 -7.60 6.16 -12.66
C ASN A 115 -7.99 7.06 -13.85
N PRO A 116 -8.44 6.50 -15.00
CA PRO A 116 -8.68 7.28 -16.20
C PRO A 116 -9.77 8.34 -16.04
N SER A 117 -10.64 8.22 -15.03
CA SER A 117 -11.68 9.22 -14.70
C SER A 117 -11.16 10.40 -13.88
N VAL A 118 -9.96 10.31 -13.30
CA VAL A 118 -9.37 11.37 -12.48
C VAL A 118 -8.47 12.23 -13.37
N GLY A 119 -8.93 13.45 -13.65
CA GLY A 119 -8.15 14.45 -14.37
C GLY A 119 -6.85 14.80 -13.65
N GLU A 120 -5.89 15.35 -14.40
CA GLU A 120 -4.58 15.73 -13.86
C GLU A 120 -4.66 16.74 -12.71
N PHE A 121 -5.64 17.64 -12.78
CA PHE A 121 -5.94 18.61 -11.73
C PHE A 121 -6.25 17.91 -10.39
N THR A 122 -7.26 17.04 -10.38
CA THR A 122 -7.69 16.30 -9.18
C THR A 122 -6.56 15.43 -8.62
N TYR A 123 -5.74 14.82 -9.51
CA TYR A 123 -4.56 14.07 -9.10
C TYR A 123 -3.53 14.96 -8.39
N ARG A 124 -3.20 16.13 -8.93
CA ARG A 124 -2.26 17.08 -8.30
C ARG A 124 -2.77 17.56 -6.94
N GLN A 125 -4.06 17.87 -6.84
CA GLN A 125 -4.68 18.34 -5.60
C GLN A 125 -4.71 17.24 -4.52
N SER A 126 -4.95 15.97 -4.90
CA SER A 126 -4.96 14.84 -3.95
C SER A 126 -3.62 14.58 -3.24
N ARG A 127 -2.50 15.03 -3.83
CA ARG A 127 -1.14 14.89 -3.26
C ARG A 127 -0.75 16.03 -2.34
N MET A 128 -1.55 17.09 -2.24
CA MET A 128 -1.30 18.23 -1.35
C MET A 128 -1.92 17.98 0.03
N LEU A 129 -1.21 17.19 0.85
CA LEU A 129 -1.51 17.06 2.29
C LEU A 129 -0.96 18.28 3.04
N GLY A 130 -1.70 19.39 2.97
CA GLY A 130 -1.43 20.63 3.70
C GLY A 130 -2.47 21.67 3.28
N GLY A 131 -3.22 22.21 4.24
CA GLY A 131 -4.43 23.00 4.04
C GLY A 131 -4.27 24.38 3.39
N ASN A 132 -3.50 24.49 2.31
CA ASN A 132 -3.55 25.63 1.39
C ASN A 132 -4.29 25.18 0.13
N SER A 133 -5.61 25.31 0.19
CA SER A 133 -6.53 25.14 -0.93
C SER A 133 -6.14 26.04 -2.12
N VAL A 134 -6.06 25.42 -3.30
CA VAL A 134 -6.37 26.00 -4.62
C VAL A 134 -5.64 27.31 -4.96
N LYS A 135 -4.42 27.19 -5.51
CA LYS A 135 -3.69 28.31 -6.18
C LYS A 135 -3.86 28.35 -7.70
N ASP A 136 -4.54 27.36 -8.29
CA ASP A 136 -4.59 27.17 -9.75
C ASP A 136 -5.67 28.01 -10.44
N PHE A 137 -6.55 28.70 -9.70
CA PHE A 137 -7.46 29.68 -10.31
C PHE A 137 -6.84 31.07 -10.21
N TRP A 138 -5.99 31.41 -11.17
CA TRP A 138 -5.79 32.81 -11.51
C TRP A 138 -6.89 33.21 -12.49
N VAL A 139 -7.91 33.93 -11.99
CA VAL A 139 -8.78 34.72 -12.85
C VAL A 139 -7.91 35.86 -13.40
N MET A 140 -7.56 35.78 -14.68
CA MET A 140 -7.12 36.97 -15.41
C MET A 140 -8.35 37.85 -15.59
N ASN A 141 -8.34 39.01 -14.95
CA ASN A 141 -9.27 40.11 -15.23
C ASN A 141 -8.61 41.08 -16.22
#